data_AF-A0A8T0FWC0-F1
#
_entry.id   AF-A0A8T0FWC0-F1
#
_cell.length_a   1.000
_cell.length_b   1.000
_cell.length_c   1.000
_cell.angle_alpha   90.00
_cell.angle_beta   90.00
_cell.angle_gamma   90.00
#
_symmetry.space_group_name_H-M   'P 1'
#
loop_
_entity.id
_entity.type
_entity.pdbx_description
1 polymer ?
#
loop_
_entity_poly.entity_id
_entity_poly.type
_entity_poly.pdbx_seq_one_letter_code
_entity_poly.pdbx_strand_id
1 'polypeptide(L)'
;MKKIHSPRYCGTIQKNAIMIEPHSNKKGVNLVYKKKRCHRKPAKSLERVPLTKNARRTMTVIKKFVKRNQYRKDLKMLAFRRASAILKSQRASGTQKEDFQKET
;
A
#
# COMPACT_ATOMS: atom_id res chain seq x y z
N MET A 1 4.50 4.99 -3.25
CA MET A 1 5.84 5.35 -2.69
C MET A 1 6.20 6.77 -3.11
N LYS A 2 7.34 7.32 -2.67
CA LYS A 2 7.86 8.58 -3.22
C LYS A 2 7.92 8.42 -4.74
N LYS A 3 7.20 9.28 -5.48
CA LYS A 3 7.14 9.27 -6.95
C LYS A 3 8.40 9.94 -7.53
N ILE A 4 9.55 9.42 -7.12
CA ILE A 4 10.86 9.94 -7.53
C ILE A 4 11.56 8.80 -8.24
N HIS A 5 12.07 9.07 -9.44
CA HIS A 5 12.90 8.12 -10.16
C HIS A 5 14.25 8.00 -9.46
N SER A 6 14.41 6.93 -8.67
CA SER A 6 15.65 6.62 -7.97
C SER A 6 15.74 5.12 -7.78
N PRO A 7 16.93 4.51 -7.94
CA PRO A 7 17.13 3.08 -7.73
C PRO A 7 16.64 2.60 -6.36
N ARG A 8 16.65 3.47 -5.35
CA ARG A 8 16.17 3.15 -3.99
C ARG A 8 14.66 2.97 -3.92
N TYR A 9 13.89 3.80 -4.62
CA TYR A 9 12.41 3.80 -4.53
C TYR A 9 11.75 3.01 -5.66
N CYS A 10 12.51 2.63 -6.69
CA CYS A 10 12.03 1.81 -7.80
C CYS A 10 11.93 0.33 -7.41
N GLY A 11 10.71 -0.25 -7.49
CA GLY A 11 10.45 -1.63 -7.10
C GLY A 11 10.76 -2.69 -8.17
N THR A 12 10.92 -2.28 -9.44
CA THR A 12 11.27 -3.18 -10.54
C THR A 12 12.74 -3.59 -10.45
N ILE A 13 13.61 -2.61 -10.24
CA ILE A 13 15.08 -2.77 -10.11
C ILE A 13 15.44 -3.51 -8.82
N GLN A 14 14.80 -3.17 -7.69
CA GLN A 14 15.12 -3.77 -6.40
C GLN A 14 14.64 -5.22 -6.29
N LYS A 15 15.43 -6.05 -5.59
CA LYS A 15 15.04 -7.44 -5.24
C LYS A 15 13.85 -7.46 -4.27
N ASN A 16 13.84 -6.52 -3.33
CA ASN A 16 12.79 -6.32 -2.34
C ASN A 16 12.10 -4.97 -2.57
N ALA A 17 10.77 -4.96 -2.55
CA ALA A 17 9.99 -3.76 -2.76
C ALA A 17 8.75 -3.80 -1.87
N ILE A 18 8.41 -2.66 -1.27
CA ILE A 18 7.17 -2.46 -0.53
C ILE A 18 6.41 -1.33 -1.21
N MET A 19 5.14 -1.54 -1.48
CA MET A 19 4.24 -0.50 -1.95
C MET A 19 2.95 -0.53 -1.13
N ILE A 20 2.33 0.64 -1.00
CA ILE A 20 1.01 0.76 -0.41
C ILE A 20 0.07 1.35 -1.45
N GLU A 21 -0.96 0.57 -1.73
CA GLU A 21 -2.03 0.85 -2.68
C GLU A 21 -3.34 1.08 -1.93
N PRO A 22 -4.27 1.88 -2.45
CA PRO A 22 -5.64 1.88 -1.96
C PRO A 22 -6.27 0.50 -2.18
N HIS A 23 -7.15 0.08 -1.27
CA HIS A 23 -7.93 -1.12 -1.45
C HIS A 23 -9.00 -0.90 -2.54
N SER A 24 -9.37 -1.96 -3.28
CA SER A 24 -10.35 -1.89 -4.39
C SER A 24 -11.70 -1.35 -3.93
N ASN A 25 -12.14 -1.76 -2.74
CA ASN A 25 -13.45 -1.39 -2.21
C ASN A 25 -13.46 0.02 -1.58
N LYS A 26 -12.49 0.88 -1.95
CA LYS A 26 -12.28 2.25 -1.42
C LYS A 26 -12.13 2.35 0.11
N LYS A 27 -12.09 1.22 0.82
CA LYS A 27 -12.03 1.11 2.28
C LYS A 27 -10.74 0.39 2.70
N GLY A 28 -9.80 1.14 3.28
CA GLY A 28 -8.52 0.61 3.74
C GLY A 28 -7.44 0.57 2.67
N VAL A 29 -6.36 -0.15 2.94
CA VAL A 29 -5.16 -0.15 2.09
C VAL A 29 -4.67 -1.56 1.82
N ASN A 30 -3.98 -1.76 0.70
CA ASN A 30 -3.27 -3.00 0.39
C ASN A 30 -1.77 -2.80 0.64
N LEU A 31 -1.17 -3.69 1.43
CA LEU A 31 0.28 -3.83 1.53
C LEU A 31 0.75 -4.74 0.40
N VAL A 32 1.49 -4.17 -0.54
CA VAL A 32 2.04 -4.90 -1.69
C VAL A 32 3.53 -5.10 -1.48
N TYR A 33 4.00 -6.33 -1.64
CA TYR A 33 5.42 -6.62 -1.54
C TYR A 33 5.87 -7.64 -2.58
N LYS A 34 7.18 -7.66 -2.86
CA LYS A 34 7.79 -8.59 -3.80
C LYS A 34 8.23 -9.87 -3.09
N LYS A 35 7.77 -11.02 -3.58
CA LYS A 35 8.17 -12.34 -3.07
C LYS A 35 9.60 -12.66 -3.50
N LYS A 36 10.42 -13.10 -2.53
CA LYS A 36 11.83 -13.46 -2.76
C LYS A 36 12.01 -14.60 -3.77
N ARG A 37 11.17 -15.63 -3.70
CA ARG A 37 11.29 -16.84 -4.55
C ARG A 37 10.83 -16.63 -6.00
N CYS A 38 9.92 -15.68 -6.25
CA CYS A 38 9.26 -15.52 -7.54
C CYS A 38 9.85 -14.38 -8.40
N HIS A 39 11.14 -14.03 -8.24
CA HIS A 39 11.67 -12.83 -8.88
C HIS A 39 11.66 -12.87 -10.42
N ARG A 40 11.83 -14.05 -11.03
CA ARG A 40 11.77 -14.26 -12.51
C ARG A 40 10.36 -14.53 -13.04
N LYS A 41 9.35 -14.54 -12.16
CA LYS A 41 7.96 -14.89 -12.51
C LYS A 41 7.09 -13.66 -12.28
N PRO A 42 7.06 -12.67 -13.20
CA PRO A 42 6.44 -11.36 -12.96
C PRO A 42 4.98 -11.48 -12.52
N ALA A 43 4.19 -12.34 -13.18
CA ALA A 43 2.79 -12.62 -12.83
C ALA A 43 2.60 -13.09 -11.37
N LYS A 44 3.56 -13.84 -10.82
CA LYS A 44 3.52 -14.37 -9.45
C LYS A 44 4.43 -13.58 -8.50
N SER A 45 5.10 -12.51 -8.92
CA SER A 45 6.17 -11.87 -8.15
C SER A 45 5.66 -11.00 -7.01
N LEU A 46 4.46 -10.44 -7.16
CA LEU A 46 3.84 -9.54 -6.19
C LEU A 46 2.84 -10.29 -5.32
N GLU A 47 2.77 -9.91 -4.06
CA GLU A 47 1.74 -10.35 -3.14
C GLU A 47 1.04 -9.13 -2.54
N ARG A 48 -0.28 -9.21 -2.42
CA ARG A 48 -1.14 -8.13 -1.92
C ARG A 48 -1.84 -8.60 -0.66
N VAL A 49 -1.58 -7.91 0.45
CA VAL A 49 -2.21 -8.19 1.74
C VAL A 49 -3.23 -7.09 2.02
N PRO A 50 -4.54 -7.39 2.06
CA PRO A 50 -5.56 -6.40 2.34
C PRO A 50 -5.56 -6.00 3.82
N LEU A 51 -5.52 -4.69 4.07
CA LEU A 51 -5.60 -4.08 5.40
C LEU A 51 -6.83 -3.18 5.46
N THR A 52 -7.98 -3.80 5.70
CA THR A 52 -9.32 -3.17 5.71
C THR A 52 -9.77 -2.71 7.10
N LYS A 53 -8.94 -2.95 8.13
CA LYS A 53 -9.24 -2.60 9.53
C LYS A 53 -9.01 -1.10 9.79
N ASN A 54 -9.10 -0.71 11.07
CA ASN A 54 -8.83 0.66 11.51
C ASN A 54 -7.37 1.11 11.29
N ALA A 55 -7.18 2.42 11.18
CA ALA A 55 -5.89 3.04 10.85
C ALA A 55 -4.74 2.60 11.78
N ARG A 56 -4.99 2.53 13.10
CA ARG A 56 -4.00 2.10 14.10
C ARG A 56 -3.54 0.66 13.88
N ARG A 57 -4.46 -0.28 13.61
CA ARG A 57 -4.08 -1.67 13.32
C ARG A 57 -3.32 -1.76 12.00
N THR A 58 -3.75 -1.06 10.96
CA THR A 58 -3.04 -0.99 9.68
C THR A 58 -1.58 -0.55 9.85
N MET A 59 -1.32 0.54 10.59
CA MET A 59 0.05 0.99 10.85
C MET A 59 0.86 -0.03 11.66
N THR A 60 0.23 -0.68 12.64
CA THR A 60 0.88 -1.68 13.48
C THR A 60 1.26 -2.92 12.68
N VAL A 61 0.41 -3.37 11.76
CA VAL A 61 0.69 -4.50 10.86
C VAL A 61 1.87 -4.15 9.94
N ILE A 62 1.88 -2.98 9.32
CA ILE A 62 3.00 -2.53 8.46
C ILE A 62 4.31 -2.47 9.27
N LYS A 63 4.28 -1.94 10.51
CA LYS A 63 5.46 -1.91 11.41
C LYS A 63 5.94 -3.32 11.76
N LYS A 64 5.02 -4.22 12.11
CA LYS A 64 5.34 -5.60 12.47
C LYS A 64 5.93 -6.35 11.28
N PHE A 65 5.36 -6.20 10.08
CA PHE A 65 5.86 -6.79 8.84
C PHE A 65 7.31 -6.37 8.57
N VAL A 66 7.58 -5.05 8.55
CA VAL A 66 8.93 -4.54 8.30
C VAL A 66 9.92 -4.96 9.39
N LYS A 67 9.53 -4.92 10.68
CA LYS A 67 10.41 -5.26 11.80
C LYS A 67 10.71 -6.76 11.87
N ARG A 68 9.68 -7.61 11.81
CA ARG A 68 9.82 -9.07 12.00
C ARG A 68 10.52 -9.73 10.81
N ASN A 69 10.14 -9.37 9.59
CA ASN A 69 10.75 -9.93 8.38
C ASN A 69 12.05 -9.23 7.99
N GLN A 70 12.48 -8.23 8.78
CA GLN A 70 13.60 -7.34 8.47
C GLN A 70 13.53 -6.76 7.05
N TYR A 71 12.32 -6.52 6.56
CA TYR A 71 12.05 -6.22 5.15
C TYR A 71 12.10 -4.71 4.91
N ARG A 72 13.18 -4.23 4.29
CA ARG A 72 13.38 -2.81 3.89
C ARG A 72 13.00 -1.80 4.98
N LYS A 73 13.77 -1.84 6.08
CA LYS A 73 13.61 -0.94 7.25
C LYS A 73 13.66 0.55 6.86
N ASP A 74 14.42 0.86 5.80
CA ASP A 74 14.54 2.21 5.22
C ASP A 74 13.20 2.78 4.72
N LEU A 75 12.31 1.93 4.25
CA LEU A 75 11.02 2.34 3.67
C LEU A 75 9.89 2.44 4.69
N LYS A 76 10.13 2.05 5.94
CA LYS A 76 9.10 1.96 6.99
C LYS A 76 8.30 3.26 7.11
N MET A 77 9.00 4.39 7.27
CA MET A 77 8.36 5.69 7.44
C MET A 77 7.65 6.16 6.16
N LEU A 78 8.19 5.80 5.00
CA LEU A 78 7.57 6.11 3.72
C LEU A 78 6.27 5.34 3.50
N ALA A 79 6.24 4.06 3.88
CA ALA A 79 5.04 3.23 3.88
C ALA A 79 3.97 3.83 4.81
N PHE A 80 4.36 4.23 6.03
CA PHE A 80 3.47 4.89 6.98
C PHE A 80 2.84 6.16 6.43
N ARG A 81 3.65 7.06 5.87
CA ARG A 81 3.17 8.31 5.27
C ARG A 81 2.19 8.05 4.12
N ARG A 82 2.51 7.09 3.25
CA ARG A 82 1.64 6.68 2.13
C ARG A 82 0.30 6.12 2.60
N ALA A 83 0.32 5.22 3.58
CA ALA A 83 -0.90 4.62 4.11
C ALA A 83 -1.78 5.66 4.82
N SER A 84 -1.16 6.55 5.62
CA SER A 84 -1.87 7.65 6.28
C SER A 84 -2.54 8.57 5.26
N ALA A 85 -1.83 8.95 4.19
CA ALA A 85 -2.39 9.78 3.12
C ALA A 85 -3.62 9.13 2.45
N ILE A 86 -3.57 7.83 2.16
CA ILE A 86 -4.69 7.09 1.57
C ILE A 86 -5.87 7.00 2.55
N LEU A 87 -5.62 6.65 3.81
CA LEU A 87 -6.68 6.58 4.82
C LEU A 87 -7.31 7.96 5.07
N LYS A 88 -6.53 9.04 4.97
CA LYS A 88 -7.04 10.41 5.05
C LYS A 88 -7.92 10.75 3.83
N SER A 89 -7.49 10.39 2.62
CA SER A 89 -8.28 10.66 1.41
C SER A 89 -9.60 9.89 1.41
N GLN A 90 -9.62 8.66 1.92
CA GLN A 90 -10.83 7.84 2.02
C GLN A 90 -11.87 8.36 3.02
N ARG A 91 -11.44 9.12 4.03
CA ARG A 91 -12.36 9.78 4.97
C ARG A 91 -13.10 10.94 4.34
N ALA A 92 -12.43 11.67 3.43
CA ALA A 92 -12.99 12.85 2.78
C ALA A 92 -14.05 12.51 1.70
N SER A 93 -14.01 11.29 1.14
CA SER A 93 -14.96 10.85 0.12
C SER A 93 -16.31 10.35 0.67
N GLY A 94 -16.51 10.34 1.99
CA GLY A 94 -17.81 9.98 2.60
C GLY A 94 -18.87 11.08 2.57
N THR A 95 -18.52 12.28 2.09
CA THR A 95 -19.39 13.47 2.12
C THR A 95 -19.62 14.11 0.75
N GLN A 96 -19.12 13.53 -0.35
CA GLN A 96 -19.56 13.93 -1.69
C GLN A 96 -20.78 13.08 -2.04
N LYS A 97 -21.96 13.71 -1.96
CA LYS A 97 -23.24 13.17 -2.41
C LYS A 97 -23.05 12.57 -3.80
N GLU A 98 -23.41 11.30 -3.95
CA GLU A 98 -23.68 10.74 -5.27
C GLU A 98 -24.97 11.41 -5.76
N ASP A 99 -24.83 12.46 -6.57
CA ASP A 99 -25.94 13.00 -7.35
C ASP A 99 -26.33 11.92 -8.36
N PHE A 100 -27.27 11.08 -7.93
CA PHE A 100 -27.88 10.03 -8.72
C PHE A 100 -28.74 10.69 -9.80
N GLN A 101 -28.17 10.94 -10.97
CA GLN A 101 -28.92 11.31 -12.16
C GLN A 101 -29.81 10.12 -12.55
N LYS A 102 -31.09 10.18 -12.14
CA LYS A 102 -32.17 9.47 -12.83
C LYS A 102 -32.48 10.28 -14.08
N GLU A 103 -32.00 9.82 -15.22
CA GLU A 103 -32.62 10.20 -16.48
C GLU A 103 -33.66 9.13 -16.83
N THR A 104 -34.84 9.67 -17.13
CA THR A 104 -36.11 9.09 -17.60
C THR A 104 -35.97 8.13 -18.75
#